data_AF-A0A401PR33-F1
#
_entry.id   AF-A0A401PR33-F1
#
_cell.length_a   1.000
_cell.length_b   1.000
_cell.length_c   1.000
_cell.angle_alpha   90.00
_cell.angle_beta   90.00
_cell.angle_gamma   90.00
#
_symmetry.space_group_name_H-M   'P 1'
#
loop_
_entity.id
_entity.type
_entity.pdbx_description
1 polymer ?
#
loop_
_entity_poly.entity_id
_entity_poly.type
_entity_poly.pdbx_seq_one_letter_code
_entity_poly.pdbx_strand_id
1 'polypeptide(L)'
;LDLIKSAIAKAGYTDKVVVGMDVAASEFYKGGRYDLDFKSPDDPGRYISPDELADLYGTFIRDYPVVSIEDPFDQDDWPAWAKFTAAGGIQVVGDDLTVTNPRRIERAVEEGACNCLLLKVNQIGSVTESIQACKLAQTNGWGVMVSHRSGETEDTFIADLVVGLCTGQV
;
A
#
# COMPACT_ATOMS: atom_id res chain seq x y z
N LEU A 1 -2.93 7.45 -14.85
CA LEU A 1 -2.46 6.11 -15.28
C LEU A 1 -2.19 6.03 -16.79
N ASP A 2 -3.02 6.64 -17.66
CA ASP A 2 -2.81 6.64 -19.14
C ASP A 2 -1.41 7.07 -19.59
N LEU A 3 -0.82 8.07 -18.94
CA LEU A 3 0.53 8.53 -19.25
C LEU A 3 1.56 7.42 -19.06
N ILE A 4 1.51 6.72 -17.92
CA ILE A 4 2.42 5.61 -17.58
C ILE A 4 2.21 4.43 -18.54
N LYS A 5 0.96 4.04 -18.78
CA LYS A 5 0.60 2.99 -19.76
C LYS A 5 1.16 3.29 -21.15
N SER A 6 1.03 4.56 -21.59
CA SER A 6 1.57 5.02 -22.87
C SER A 6 3.10 5.02 -22.91
N ALA A 7 3.76 5.39 -21.80
CA ALA A 7 5.22 5.36 -21.70
C ALA A 7 5.76 3.93 -21.77
N ILE A 8 5.16 2.99 -21.05
CA ILE A 8 5.51 1.55 -21.10
C ILE A 8 5.39 1.02 -22.54
N ALA A 9 4.27 1.34 -23.21
CA ALA A 9 4.04 0.91 -24.59
C ALA A 9 5.06 1.50 -25.55
N LYS A 10 5.36 2.81 -25.44
CA LYS A 10 6.37 3.47 -26.28
C LYS A 10 7.78 2.91 -26.07
N ALA A 11 8.10 2.45 -24.86
CA ALA A 11 9.36 1.81 -24.55
C ALA A 11 9.44 0.33 -24.98
N GLY A 12 8.32 -0.28 -25.42
CA GLY A 12 8.29 -1.68 -25.87
C GLY A 12 8.25 -2.71 -24.74
N TYR A 13 7.75 -2.34 -23.56
CA TYR A 13 7.78 -3.18 -22.36
C TYR A 13 6.40 -3.56 -21.80
N THR A 14 5.35 -3.51 -22.63
CA THR A 14 3.97 -3.79 -22.21
C THR A 14 3.80 -5.13 -21.49
N ASP A 15 4.48 -6.19 -21.93
CA ASP A 15 4.37 -7.52 -21.32
C ASP A 15 5.37 -7.74 -20.15
N LYS A 16 6.13 -6.72 -19.77
CA LYS A 16 7.23 -6.82 -18.79
C LYS A 16 7.11 -5.87 -17.61
N VAL A 17 6.29 -4.82 -17.71
CA VAL A 17 6.14 -3.79 -16.69
C VAL A 17 4.68 -3.67 -16.29
N VAL A 18 4.45 -3.78 -14.99
CA VAL A 18 3.16 -3.62 -14.32
C VAL A 18 3.20 -2.37 -13.42
N VAL A 19 2.07 -2.00 -12.82
CA VAL A 19 1.93 -0.79 -12.02
C VAL A 19 1.58 -1.14 -10.56
N GLY A 20 2.29 -0.50 -9.64
CA GLY A 20 1.88 -0.35 -8.24
C GLY A 20 1.41 1.08 -7.97
N MET A 21 0.54 1.27 -6.98
CA MET A 21 0.07 2.59 -6.55
C MET A 21 0.20 2.69 -5.04
N ASP A 22 0.74 3.80 -4.54
CA ASP A 22 0.52 4.25 -3.17
C ASP A 22 -0.52 5.37 -3.22
N VAL A 23 -1.65 5.13 -2.56
CA VAL A 23 -2.76 6.06 -2.53
C VAL A 23 -2.65 7.00 -1.33
N ALA A 24 -2.03 6.58 -0.23
CA ALA A 24 -1.95 7.33 1.02
C ALA A 24 -3.30 7.94 1.44
N ALA A 25 -4.36 7.12 1.45
CA ALA A 25 -5.74 7.61 1.58
C ALA A 25 -6.04 8.33 2.91
N SER A 26 -5.26 8.05 3.96
CA SER A 26 -5.30 8.78 5.23
C SER A 26 -5.14 10.30 5.04
N GLU A 27 -4.34 10.74 4.06
CA GLU A 27 -4.07 12.18 3.81
C GLU A 27 -5.31 12.95 3.32
N PHE A 28 -6.26 12.23 2.73
CA PHE A 28 -7.49 12.81 2.20
C PHE A 28 -8.76 12.22 2.80
N TYR A 29 -8.64 11.50 3.91
CA TYR A 29 -9.77 11.05 4.69
C TYR A 29 -10.43 12.21 5.46
N LYS A 30 -11.75 12.31 5.38
CA LYS A 30 -12.59 13.38 5.94
C LYS A 30 -13.84 12.79 6.59
N GLY A 31 -13.71 12.37 7.85
CA GLY A 31 -14.87 12.02 8.69
C GLY A 31 -15.73 10.88 8.15
N GLY A 32 -15.11 9.78 7.69
CA GLY A 32 -15.81 8.61 7.12
C GLY A 32 -15.96 8.62 5.60
N ARG A 33 -15.41 9.64 4.94
CA ARG A 33 -15.41 9.79 3.48
C ARG A 33 -14.02 10.22 3.01
N TYR A 34 -13.81 10.27 1.69
CA TYR A 34 -12.53 10.56 1.06
C TYR A 34 -12.67 11.74 0.08
N ASP A 35 -11.75 12.69 0.18
CA ASP A 35 -11.68 13.86 -0.68
C ASP A 35 -10.60 13.72 -1.77
N LEU A 36 -10.99 13.25 -2.95
CA LEU A 36 -10.03 13.07 -4.05
C LEU A 36 -9.42 14.37 -4.59
N ASP A 37 -9.90 15.54 -4.14
CA ASP A 37 -9.35 16.85 -4.48
C ASP A 37 -8.90 17.64 -3.23
N PHE A 38 -8.45 16.94 -2.17
CA PHE A 38 -8.05 17.51 -0.86
C PHE A 38 -7.03 18.66 -0.87
N LYS A 39 -6.33 18.88 -1.99
CA LYS A 39 -5.37 19.99 -2.18
C LYS A 39 -6.04 21.29 -2.63
N SER A 40 -7.31 21.23 -3.01
CA SER A 40 -8.17 22.36 -3.32
C SER A 40 -8.97 22.78 -2.07
N PRO A 41 -9.60 23.98 -2.05
CA PRO A 41 -10.47 24.39 -0.96
C PRO A 41 -11.53 23.33 -0.62
N ASP A 42 -11.77 23.14 0.67
CA ASP A 42 -12.65 22.10 1.23
C ASP A 42 -14.09 22.21 0.70
N ASP A 43 -14.61 21.12 0.14
CA ASP A 43 -16.00 21.02 -0.31
C ASP A 43 -16.56 19.62 0.02
N PRO A 44 -17.28 19.46 1.14
CA PRO A 44 -17.85 18.17 1.54
C PRO A 44 -18.82 17.54 0.52
N GLY A 45 -19.36 18.34 -0.42
CA GLY A 45 -20.24 17.85 -1.47
C GLY A 45 -19.57 16.90 -2.47
N ARG A 46 -18.23 16.91 -2.55
CA ARG A 46 -17.45 16.05 -3.46
C ARG A 46 -16.90 14.79 -2.81
N TYR A 47 -17.06 14.62 -1.49
CA TYR A 47 -16.46 13.50 -0.79
C TYR A 47 -17.14 12.19 -1.17
N ILE A 48 -16.34 11.17 -1.43
CA ILE A 48 -16.84 9.85 -1.79
C ILE A 48 -16.74 8.90 -0.60
N SER A 49 -17.65 7.94 -0.54
CA SER A 49 -17.66 6.87 0.45
C SER A 49 -16.51 5.87 0.20
N PRO A 50 -16.17 5.02 1.21
CA PRO A 50 -15.22 3.94 1.01
C PRO A 50 -15.62 2.99 -0.14
N ASP A 51 -16.92 2.74 -0.32
CA ASP A 51 -17.43 1.88 -1.39
C ASP A 51 -17.23 2.51 -2.77
N GLU A 52 -17.51 3.81 -2.93
CA GLU A 52 -17.25 4.54 -4.18
C GLU A 52 -15.75 4.58 -4.52
N LEU A 53 -14.89 4.67 -3.50
CA LEU A 53 -13.44 4.63 -3.68
C LEU A 53 -12.96 3.22 -4.07
N ALA A 54 -13.50 2.17 -3.45
CA ALA A 54 -13.24 0.78 -3.82
C ALA A 54 -13.65 0.49 -5.28
N ASP A 55 -14.82 0.96 -5.70
CA ASP A 55 -15.30 0.84 -7.08
C ASP A 55 -14.36 1.55 -8.06
N LEU A 56 -13.85 2.72 -7.70
CA LEU A 56 -12.85 3.45 -8.48
C LEU A 56 -11.57 2.63 -8.65
N TYR A 57 -11.03 2.04 -7.59
CA TYR A 57 -9.87 1.13 -7.69
C TYR A 57 -10.17 -0.08 -8.57
N GLY A 58 -11.38 -0.64 -8.48
CA GLY A 58 -11.83 -1.71 -9.36
C GLY A 58 -11.76 -1.33 -10.84
N THR A 59 -12.07 -0.07 -11.20
CA THR A 59 -11.84 0.42 -12.57
C THR A 59 -10.36 0.48 -12.94
N PHE A 60 -9.48 0.87 -12.01
CA PHE A 60 -8.05 0.93 -12.29
C PHE A 60 -7.43 -0.45 -12.50
N ILE A 61 -7.81 -1.43 -11.67
CA ILE A 61 -7.36 -2.82 -11.79
C ILE A 61 -7.82 -3.45 -13.12
N ARG A 62 -9.02 -3.11 -13.58
CA ARG A 62 -9.57 -3.62 -14.85
C ARG A 62 -8.90 -2.98 -16.07
N ASP A 63 -8.69 -1.67 -16.05
CA ASP A 63 -8.37 -0.90 -17.26
C ASP A 63 -6.84 -0.68 -17.44
N TYR A 64 -6.04 -0.98 -16.41
CA TYR A 64 -4.59 -0.80 -16.35
C TYR A 64 -3.90 -2.03 -15.73
N PRO A 65 -2.60 -2.26 -15.98
CA PRO A 65 -1.87 -3.41 -15.41
C PRO A 65 -1.49 -3.17 -13.95
N VAL A 66 -2.46 -2.78 -13.10
CA VAL A 66 -2.25 -2.56 -11.67
C VAL A 66 -2.23 -3.91 -10.96
N VAL A 67 -1.16 -4.18 -10.21
CA VAL A 67 -0.98 -5.44 -9.47
C VAL A 67 -0.78 -5.25 -7.97
N SER A 68 -0.59 -4.01 -7.52
CA SER A 68 -0.40 -3.66 -6.11
C SER A 68 -1.00 -2.30 -5.80
N ILE A 69 -1.75 -2.19 -4.71
CA ILE A 69 -2.24 -0.92 -4.16
C ILE A 69 -1.89 -0.84 -2.67
N GLU A 70 -1.19 0.22 -2.30
CA GLU A 70 -0.81 0.58 -0.94
C GLU A 70 -1.75 1.66 -0.41
N ASP A 71 -2.10 1.54 0.88
CA ASP A 71 -2.97 2.45 1.63
C ASP A 71 -4.23 2.92 0.88
N PRO A 72 -5.06 1.99 0.36
CA PRO A 72 -6.29 2.32 -0.36
C PRO A 72 -7.33 3.05 0.50
N PHE A 73 -7.25 2.93 1.83
CA PHE A 73 -8.18 3.55 2.79
C PHE A 73 -7.41 4.14 3.97
N ASP A 74 -8.10 4.94 4.77
CA ASP A 74 -7.55 5.52 6.00
C ASP A 74 -7.00 4.45 6.93
N GLN A 75 -5.94 4.79 7.66
CA GLN A 75 -5.24 3.92 8.60
C GLN A 75 -6.15 3.29 9.67
N ASP A 76 -7.32 3.85 9.97
CA ASP A 76 -8.27 3.31 10.92
C ASP A 76 -9.62 2.88 10.30
N ASP A 77 -9.77 2.90 8.97
CA ASP A 77 -10.97 2.42 8.25
C ASP A 77 -10.92 0.90 7.96
N TRP A 78 -10.71 0.12 9.02
CA TRP A 78 -10.53 -1.33 8.95
C TRP A 78 -11.61 -2.10 8.16
N PRO A 79 -12.92 -1.76 8.26
CA PRO A 79 -13.94 -2.44 7.46
C PRO A 79 -13.76 -2.26 5.95
N ALA A 80 -13.32 -1.08 5.50
CA ALA A 80 -13.09 -0.80 4.09
C ALA A 80 -11.89 -1.62 3.57
N TRP A 81 -10.80 -1.65 4.33
CA TRP A 81 -9.63 -2.50 4.06
C TRP A 81 -10.02 -3.98 3.91
N ALA A 82 -10.69 -4.55 4.91
CA ALA A 82 -11.09 -5.95 4.90
C ALA A 82 -12.03 -6.27 3.72
N LYS A 83 -13.01 -5.41 3.45
CA LYS A 83 -13.93 -5.58 2.31
C LYS A 83 -13.20 -5.57 0.97
N PHE A 84 -12.29 -4.62 0.77
CA PHE A 84 -11.54 -4.49 -0.47
C PHE A 84 -10.56 -5.66 -0.67
N THR A 85 -9.81 -6.03 0.37
CA THR A 85 -8.87 -7.16 0.32
C THR A 85 -9.60 -8.48 0.09
N ALA A 86 -10.79 -8.68 0.67
CA ALA A 86 -11.61 -9.87 0.45
C ALA A 86 -12.13 -10.01 -0.99
N ALA A 87 -12.30 -8.91 -1.73
CA ALA A 87 -12.62 -8.97 -3.16
C ALA A 87 -11.47 -9.60 -3.97
N GLY A 88 -10.24 -9.50 -3.46
CA GLY A 88 -9.06 -10.16 -3.97
C GLY A 88 -8.58 -9.63 -5.33
N GLY A 89 -7.60 -10.33 -5.90
CA GLY A 89 -7.15 -10.11 -7.29
C GLY A 89 -5.82 -9.37 -7.43
N ILE A 90 -5.34 -8.67 -6.41
CA ILE A 90 -4.06 -7.97 -6.41
C ILE A 90 -3.39 -7.99 -5.02
N GLN A 91 -2.15 -7.51 -4.95
CA GLN A 91 -1.48 -7.18 -3.70
C GLN A 91 -2.11 -5.93 -3.06
N VAL A 92 -2.41 -5.97 -1.77
CA VAL A 92 -2.88 -4.85 -0.95
C VAL A 92 -1.87 -4.64 0.15
N VAL A 93 -1.21 -3.48 0.14
CA VAL A 93 -0.07 -3.17 1.01
C VAL A 93 -0.54 -2.26 2.14
N GLY A 94 -0.26 -2.64 3.39
CA GLY A 94 -0.47 -1.77 4.54
C GLY A 94 0.82 -1.03 4.93
N ASP A 95 0.82 0.30 4.77
CA ASP A 95 1.85 1.21 5.29
C ASP A 95 1.37 1.90 6.56
N ASP A 96 0.61 2.99 6.47
CA ASP A 96 0.08 3.71 7.66
C ASP A 96 -0.89 2.84 8.46
N LEU A 97 -1.58 1.89 7.80
CA LEU A 97 -2.39 0.89 8.48
C LEU A 97 -1.57 0.08 9.50
N THR A 98 -0.31 -0.24 9.20
CA THR A 98 0.49 -1.17 10.01
C THR A 98 1.67 -0.50 10.71
N VAL A 99 2.19 0.61 10.18
CA VAL A 99 3.37 1.37 10.62
C VAL A 99 4.54 0.51 11.07
N THR A 100 4.78 -0.60 10.37
CA THR A 100 5.80 -1.62 10.74
C THR A 100 5.66 -2.09 12.22
N ASN A 101 4.48 -1.99 12.81
CA ASN A 101 4.21 -2.28 14.21
C ASN A 101 3.57 -3.67 14.37
N PRO A 102 4.20 -4.61 15.12
CA PRO A 102 3.69 -5.96 15.28
C PRO A 102 2.23 -6.06 15.72
N ARG A 103 1.74 -5.17 16.60
CA ARG A 103 0.34 -5.21 17.07
C ARG A 103 -0.66 -4.84 15.98
N ARG A 104 -0.33 -3.85 15.14
CA ARG A 104 -1.20 -3.48 14.02
C ARG A 104 -1.13 -4.51 12.90
N ILE A 105 0.03 -5.14 12.70
CA ILE A 105 0.18 -6.27 11.77
C ILE A 105 -0.68 -7.46 12.24
N GLU A 106 -0.60 -7.85 13.51
CA GLU A 106 -1.43 -8.92 14.09
C GLU A 106 -2.93 -8.64 13.86
N ARG A 107 -3.38 -7.42 14.17
CA ARG A 107 -4.75 -6.99 13.91
C ARG A 107 -5.12 -7.07 12.43
N ALA A 108 -4.26 -6.58 11.55
CA ALA A 108 -4.51 -6.58 10.11
C ALA A 108 -4.54 -7.98 9.51
N VAL A 109 -3.79 -8.92 10.08
CA VAL A 109 -3.89 -10.35 9.79
C VAL A 109 -5.25 -10.91 10.26
N GLU A 110 -5.64 -10.64 11.51
CA GLU A 110 -6.89 -11.13 12.09
C GLU A 110 -8.13 -10.64 11.34
N GLU A 111 -8.11 -9.37 10.90
CA GLU A 111 -9.21 -8.74 10.17
C GLU A 111 -9.17 -9.01 8.66
N GLY A 112 -8.10 -9.63 8.13
CA GLY A 112 -7.91 -9.81 6.69
C GLY A 112 -7.82 -8.47 5.94
N ALA A 113 -7.25 -7.45 6.58
CA ALA A 113 -7.27 -6.07 6.11
C ALA A 113 -6.36 -5.84 4.90
N CYS A 114 -5.20 -6.49 4.83
CA CYS A 114 -4.29 -6.43 3.70
C CYS A 114 -3.54 -7.76 3.53
N ASN A 115 -2.68 -7.89 2.53
CA ASN A 115 -1.92 -9.12 2.26
C ASN A 115 -0.42 -8.88 1.97
N CYS A 116 0.05 -7.65 2.20
CA CYS A 116 1.43 -7.26 2.13
C CYS A 116 1.74 -6.18 3.17
N LEU A 117 2.90 -6.29 3.80
CA LEU A 117 3.45 -5.28 4.70
C LEU A 117 4.35 -4.32 3.92
N LEU A 118 4.19 -3.02 4.08
CA LEU A 118 5.27 -2.07 3.78
C LEU A 118 6.19 -1.97 4.99
N LEU A 119 7.46 -2.28 4.83
CA LEU A 119 8.43 -2.34 5.92
C LEU A 119 9.36 -1.13 5.88
N LYS A 120 9.13 -0.18 6.79
CA LYS A 120 9.97 1.01 6.98
C LYS A 120 10.65 0.91 8.34
N VAL A 121 11.96 0.65 8.33
CA VAL A 121 12.75 0.39 9.54
C VAL A 121 12.63 1.53 10.57
N ASN A 122 12.53 2.76 10.11
CA ASN A 122 12.45 3.93 10.97
C ASN A 122 11.05 4.19 11.56
N GLN A 123 9.99 3.51 11.11
CA GLN A 123 8.68 3.56 11.77
C GLN A 123 8.70 2.80 13.11
N ILE A 124 9.39 1.66 13.16
CA ILE A 124 9.52 0.84 14.37
C ILE A 124 10.78 1.18 15.20
N GLY A 125 11.83 1.70 14.55
CA GLY A 125 12.99 2.30 15.20
C GLY A 125 14.15 1.34 15.50
N SER A 126 14.03 0.05 15.19
CA SER A 126 15.15 -0.88 15.28
C SER A 126 15.15 -1.93 14.16
N VAL A 127 16.36 -2.38 13.78
CA VAL A 127 16.54 -3.46 12.79
C VAL A 127 15.94 -4.77 13.30
N THR A 128 16.10 -5.09 14.59
CA THR A 128 15.56 -6.32 15.18
C THR A 128 14.04 -6.37 15.09
N GLU A 129 13.35 -5.30 15.46
CA GLU A 129 11.89 -5.25 15.41
C GLU A 129 11.38 -5.23 13.96
N SER A 130 12.12 -4.62 13.04
CA SER A 130 11.82 -4.68 11.61
C SER A 130 11.88 -6.11 11.08
N ILE A 131 12.94 -6.86 11.42
CA ILE A 131 13.06 -8.29 11.04
C ILE A 131 11.93 -9.11 11.67
N GLN A 132 11.52 -8.81 12.90
CA GLN A 132 10.38 -9.48 13.54
C GLN A 132 9.06 -9.17 12.83
N ALA A 133 8.81 -7.92 12.46
CA ALA A 133 7.64 -7.52 11.68
C ALA A 133 7.61 -8.22 10.30
N CYS A 134 8.74 -8.28 9.60
CA CYS A 134 8.88 -9.03 8.35
C CYS A 134 8.51 -10.51 8.54
N LYS A 135 9.09 -11.17 9.54
CA LYS A 135 8.82 -12.59 9.83
C LYS A 135 7.36 -12.84 10.20
N LEU A 136 6.75 -11.94 10.96
CA LEU A 136 5.35 -12.00 11.33
C LEU A 136 4.45 -11.96 10.07
N ALA A 137 4.71 -11.00 9.18
CA ALA A 137 3.99 -10.91 7.90
C ALA A 137 4.19 -12.18 7.05
N GLN A 138 5.44 -12.60 6.82
CA GLN A 138 5.76 -13.79 6.01
C GLN A 138 5.15 -15.08 6.58
N THR A 139 5.13 -15.26 7.90
CA THR A 139 4.54 -16.45 8.56
C THR A 139 3.03 -16.50 8.38
N ASN A 140 2.37 -15.35 8.23
CA ASN A 140 0.94 -15.25 7.90
C ASN A 140 0.66 -15.26 6.40
N GLY A 141 1.65 -15.61 5.56
CA GLY A 141 1.49 -15.73 4.11
C GLY A 141 1.46 -14.41 3.36
N TRP A 142 1.84 -13.30 4.00
CA TRP A 142 1.89 -12.00 3.35
C TRP A 142 3.18 -11.78 2.56
N GLY A 143 3.08 -10.94 1.54
CA GLY A 143 4.23 -10.26 0.96
C GLY A 143 4.84 -9.26 1.94
N VAL A 144 6.10 -8.88 1.70
CA VAL A 144 6.74 -7.76 2.38
C VAL A 144 7.43 -6.91 1.32
N MET A 145 7.18 -5.62 1.32
CA MET A 145 7.88 -4.64 0.49
C MET A 145 8.75 -3.79 1.40
N VAL A 146 10.07 -3.97 1.31
CA VAL A 146 10.99 -3.12 2.05
C VAL A 146 10.93 -1.73 1.44
N SER A 147 10.79 -0.68 2.24
CA SER A 147 10.56 0.66 1.71
C SER A 147 11.56 1.68 2.22
N HIS A 148 11.87 2.61 1.33
CA HIS A 148 12.53 3.86 1.63
C HIS A 148 11.59 4.84 2.36
N ARG A 149 12.09 6.04 2.66
CA ARG A 149 11.27 7.21 3.04
C ARG A 149 11.33 8.30 1.97
N SER A 150 10.34 9.19 1.96
CA SER A 150 10.32 10.34 1.04
C SER A 150 11.52 11.28 1.23
N GLY A 151 12.04 11.39 2.46
CA GLY A 151 13.34 12.01 2.75
C GLY A 151 14.40 10.93 3.01
N GLU A 152 15.09 10.51 1.95
CA GLU A 152 16.19 9.54 2.01
C GLU A 152 17.57 10.17 2.23
N THR A 153 18.56 9.32 2.49
CA THR A 153 19.99 9.67 2.50
C THR A 153 20.76 8.90 1.41
N GLU A 154 22.08 9.04 1.37
CA GLU A 154 22.97 8.22 0.54
C GLU A 154 23.17 6.79 1.06
N ASP A 155 22.63 6.46 2.23
CA ASP A 155 22.74 5.15 2.85
C ASP A 155 22.00 4.08 2.01
N THR A 156 22.62 2.92 1.83
CA THR A 156 22.10 1.83 0.99
C THR A 156 21.51 0.68 1.80
N PHE A 157 21.31 0.83 3.11
CA PHE A 157 20.94 -0.23 4.05
C PHE A 157 19.76 -1.09 3.57
N ILE A 158 18.71 -0.46 3.03
CA ILE A 158 17.51 -1.18 2.61
C ILE A 158 17.74 -2.10 1.41
N ALA A 159 18.78 -1.85 0.60
CA ALA A 159 19.15 -2.72 -0.51
C ALA A 159 19.71 -4.07 -0.01
N ASP A 160 20.56 -4.05 1.02
CA ASP A 160 21.02 -5.27 1.68
C ASP A 160 19.89 -5.92 2.49
N LEU A 161 19.03 -5.10 3.11
CA LEU A 161 17.91 -5.60 3.91
C LEU A 161 16.90 -6.39 3.08
N VAL A 162 16.46 -5.87 1.92
CA VAL A 162 15.50 -6.58 1.06
C VAL A 162 16.05 -7.93 0.58
N VAL A 163 17.34 -8.00 0.26
CA VAL A 163 18.02 -9.24 -0.11
C VAL A 163 18.11 -10.19 1.07
N GLY A 164 18.55 -9.71 2.24
CA GLY A 164 18.71 -10.53 3.44
C GLY A 164 17.40 -11.05 4.02
N LEU A 165 16.30 -10.31 3.85
CA LEU A 165 14.94 -10.71 4.23
C LEU A 165 14.24 -11.55 3.15
N CYS A 166 14.84 -11.69 1.96
CA CYS A 166 14.31 -12.44 0.83
C CYS A 166 12.88 -12.05 0.46
N THR A 167 12.54 -10.76 0.48
CA THR A 167 11.14 -10.32 0.34
C THR A 167 10.67 -10.26 -1.13
N GLY A 168 11.61 -10.17 -2.07
CA GLY A 168 11.35 -10.18 -3.51
C GLY A 168 10.84 -8.85 -4.10
N GLN A 169 10.64 -7.83 -3.28
CA GLN A 169 10.15 -6.51 -3.67
C GLN A 169 10.64 -5.42 -2.70
N VAL A 170 11.02 -4.27 -3.27
CA VAL A 170 11.58 -3.08 -2.62
C VAL A 170 11.08 -1.83 -3.35
#